data_AF-A0AA43I3I9-F1
#
_entry.id   AF-A0AA43I3I9-F1
#
_cell.length_a   1.000
_cell.length_b   1.000
_cell.length_c   1.000
_cell.angle_alpha   90.00
_cell.angle_beta   90.00
_cell.angle_gamma   90.00
#
_symmetry.space_group_name_H-M   'P 1'
#
loop_
_entity.id
_entity.type
_entity.pdbx_description
1 polymer ?
#
loop_
_entity_poly.entity_id
_entity_poly.type
_entity_poly.pdbx_seq_one_letter_code
_entity_poly.pdbx_strand_id
1 'polypeptide(L)'
;MKPRLIEFEEDEKNYYCRFLVNGGKTIRATVDKVTKEILFSIDDVCQLLGYKSMKDYFSSDAGLDGINRWKEANPGKELFGDCIKK
;
A
#
# COMPACT_ATOMS: atom_id res chain seq x y z
N MET A 1 -14.44 0.71 14.62
CA MET A 1 -13.30 0.34 15.48
C MET A 1 -12.07 1.12 15.04
N LYS A 2 -11.28 1.68 15.96
CA LYS A 2 -10.02 2.36 15.60
C LYS A 2 -8.94 1.30 15.27
N PRO A 3 -8.03 1.55 14.32
CA PRO A 3 -6.88 0.68 14.11
C PRO A 3 -6.09 0.47 15.40
N ARG A 4 -5.64 -0.75 15.65
CA ARG A 4 -4.81 -1.10 16.81
C ARG A 4 -3.46 -1.58 16.32
N LEU A 5 -2.37 -0.98 16.81
CA LEU A 5 -1.03 -1.48 16.58
C LEU A 5 -0.88 -2.84 17.29
N ILE A 6 -0.43 -3.86 16.55
CA ILE A 6 -0.26 -5.22 17.05
C ILE A 6 1.19 -5.71 16.97
N GLU A 7 1.96 -5.21 16.01
CA GLU A 7 3.40 -5.47 15.91
C GLU A 7 4.13 -4.18 15.56
N PHE A 8 5.31 -4.01 16.13
CA PHE A 8 6.20 -2.88 15.89
C PHE A 8 7.65 -3.38 15.91
N GLU A 9 8.37 -3.09 14.85
CA GLU A 9 9.80 -3.33 14.71
C GLU A 9 10.46 -2.07 14.16
N GLU A 10 11.74 -1.89 14.41
CA GLU A 10 12.49 -0.76 13.87
C GLU A 10 13.89 -1.16 13.43
N ASP A 11 14.38 -0.51 12.36
CA ASP A 11 15.79 -0.51 11.98
C ASP A 11 16.34 0.92 12.01
N GLU A 12 17.56 1.14 11.53
CA GLU A 12 18.20 2.47 11.51
C GLU A 12 17.40 3.52 10.71
N LYS A 13 16.64 3.10 9.70
CA LYS A 13 15.98 3.96 8.71
C LYS A 13 14.47 3.93 8.77
N ASN A 14 13.86 2.85 9.29
CA ASN A 14 12.44 2.58 9.14
C ASN A 14 11.80 2.10 10.44
N TYR A 15 10.52 2.43 10.61
CA TYR A 15 9.61 1.71 11.50
C TYR A 15 8.75 0.75 10.67
N TYR A 16 8.64 -0.49 11.11
CA TYR A 16 7.75 -1.50 10.53
C TYR A 16 6.60 -1.75 11.50
N CYS A 17 5.39 -1.44 11.06
CA CYS A 17 4.20 -1.50 11.89
C CYS A 17 3.19 -2.47 11.28
N ARG A 18 2.54 -3.27 12.12
CA ARG A 18 1.33 -4.01 11.74
C ARG A 18 0.14 -3.54 12.56
N PHE A 19 -0.93 -3.18 11.87
CA PHE A 19 -2.18 -2.74 12.50
C PHE A 19 -3.28 -3.76 12.27
N LEU A 20 -4.04 -4.07 13.33
CA LEU A 20 -5.34 -4.72 13.22
C LEU A 20 -6.38 -3.65 12.88
N VAL A 21 -7.12 -3.85 11.80
CA VAL A 21 -8.16 -2.94 11.33
C VAL A 21 -9.54 -3.62 11.35
N ASN A 22 -10.56 -2.91 10.88
CA ASN A 22 -11.93 -3.39 10.92
C ASN A 22 -12.09 -4.71 10.13
N GLY A 23 -12.90 -5.63 10.65
CA GLY A 23 -13.10 -6.95 10.03
C GLY A 23 -11.99 -7.97 10.31
N GLY A 24 -11.15 -7.74 11.32
CA GLY A 24 -10.12 -8.70 11.75
C GLY A 24 -8.91 -8.79 10.83
N LYS A 25 -8.86 -7.97 9.77
CA LYS A 25 -7.76 -7.93 8.81
C LYS A 25 -6.58 -7.13 9.38
N THR A 26 -5.39 -7.42 8.90
CA THR A 26 -4.17 -6.70 9.26
C THR A 26 -3.66 -5.88 8.08
N ILE A 27 -2.98 -4.78 8.37
CA ILE A 27 -2.27 -3.98 7.37
C ILE A 27 -0.86 -3.68 7.87
N ARG A 28 0.11 -3.92 7.00
CA ARG A 28 1.51 -3.57 7.23
C ARG A 28 1.79 -2.18 6.68
N ALA A 29 2.52 -1.40 7.47
CA ALA A 29 3.02 -0.09 7.09
C ALA A 29 4.52 0.00 7.40
N THR A 30 5.26 0.63 6.50
CA THR A 30 6.64 1.04 6.72
C THR A 30 6.67 2.56 6.80
N VAL A 31 7.32 3.09 7.82
CA VAL A 31 7.49 4.54 7.99
C VAL A 31 8.97 4.86 7.89
N ASP A 32 9.34 5.65 6.88
CA ASP A 32 10.70 6.15 6.74
C ASP A 32 10.95 7.22 7.83
N LYS A 33 12.01 7.03 8.63
CA LYS A 33 12.33 7.90 9.77
C LYS A 33 12.81 9.28 9.32
N VAL A 34 13.37 9.40 8.11
CA VAL A 34 13.96 10.60 7.53
C VAL A 34 12.92 11.39 6.74
N THR A 35 12.31 10.77 5.72
CA THR A 35 11.35 11.44 4.82
C THR A 35 9.97 11.57 5.45
N LYS A 36 9.69 10.83 6.54
CA LYS A 36 8.37 10.69 7.17
C LYS A 36 7.30 10.11 6.25
N GLU A 37 7.71 9.52 5.13
CA GLU A 37 6.80 8.83 4.23
C GLU A 37 6.27 7.55 4.88
N ILE A 38 4.98 7.28 4.68
CA ILE A 38 4.31 6.09 5.16
C ILE A 38 3.92 5.27 3.93
N LEU A 39 4.49 4.08 3.82
CA LEU A 39 4.22 3.12 2.76
C LEU A 39 3.36 2.00 3.33
N PHE A 40 2.29 1.63 2.63
CA PHE A 40 1.46 0.50 3.01
C PHE A 40 1.73 -0.69 2.08
N SER A 41 1.65 -1.90 2.63
CA SER A 41 1.62 -3.09 1.79
C SER A 41 0.38 -3.07 0.90
N ILE A 42 0.61 -2.97 -0.40
CA ILE A 42 -0.45 -2.94 -1.40
C ILE A 42 -1.29 -4.23 -1.44
N ASP A 43 -0.69 -5.40 -1.18
CA ASP A 43 -1.46 -6.65 -1.05
C ASP A 43 -2.43 -6.60 0.14
N ASP A 44 -1.98 -6.07 1.29
CA ASP A 44 -2.85 -5.89 2.45
C ASP A 44 -3.98 -4.90 2.13
N VAL A 45 -3.67 -3.78 1.46
CA VAL A 45 -4.67 -2.81 1.01
C VAL A 45 -5.70 -3.46 0.06
N CYS A 46 -5.25 -4.25 -0.92
CA CYS A 46 -6.14 -4.97 -1.82
C CYS A 46 -7.04 -5.93 -1.04
N GLN A 47 -6.50 -6.68 -0.08
CA GLN A 47 -7.29 -7.55 0.78
C GLN A 47 -8.30 -6.76 1.63
N LEU A 48 -7.95 -5.60 2.16
CA LEU A 48 -8.89 -4.72 2.88
C LEU A 48 -10.06 -4.31 1.99
N LEU A 49 -9.78 -3.96 0.74
CA LEU A 49 -10.76 -3.58 -0.28
C LEU A 49 -11.58 -4.76 -0.81
N GLY A 50 -11.28 -5.99 -0.39
CA GLY A 50 -12.04 -7.19 -0.76
C GLY A 50 -11.48 -7.98 -1.95
N TYR A 51 -10.33 -7.57 -2.47
CA TYR A 51 -9.63 -8.28 -3.54
C TYR A 51 -8.71 -9.36 -2.99
N LYS A 52 -8.53 -10.45 -3.73
CA LYS A 52 -7.70 -11.57 -3.27
C LYS A 52 -6.20 -11.27 -3.39
N SER A 53 -5.82 -10.37 -4.28
CA SER A 53 -4.43 -10.00 -4.53
C SER A 53 -4.35 -8.65 -5.25
N MET A 54 -3.15 -8.07 -5.32
CA MET A 54 -2.87 -6.94 -6.20
C MET A 54 -3.25 -7.22 -7.66
N LYS A 55 -2.98 -8.43 -8.17
CA LYS A 55 -3.34 -8.83 -9.54
C LYS A 55 -4.85 -8.80 -9.77
N ASP A 56 -5.60 -9.28 -8.80
CA ASP A 56 -7.07 -9.28 -8.83
C ASP A 56 -7.63 -7.86 -8.88
N TYR A 57 -7.05 -6.96 -8.06
CA TYR A 57 -7.40 -5.53 -8.10
C TYR A 57 -7.11 -4.90 -9.47
N PHE A 58 -5.90 -5.04 -10.01
CA PHE A 58 -5.54 -4.45 -11.30
C PHE A 58 -6.24 -5.08 -12.51
N SER A 59 -6.85 -6.25 -12.33
CA SER A 59 -7.70 -6.88 -13.34
C SER A 59 -9.17 -6.50 -13.20
N SER A 60 -9.55 -5.72 -12.18
CA SER A 60 -10.92 -5.24 -11.96
C SER A 60 -11.15 -3.87 -12.60
N ASP A 61 -12.42 -3.55 -12.90
CA ASP A 61 -12.80 -2.23 -13.42
C ASP A 61 -12.32 -1.09 -12.51
N ALA A 62 -12.44 -1.26 -11.19
CA ALA A 62 -11.96 -0.28 -10.22
C ALA A 62 -10.44 -0.07 -10.28
N GLY A 63 -9.67 -1.14 -10.51
CA GLY A 63 -8.22 -1.05 -10.68
C GLY A 63 -7.84 -0.36 -11.98
N LEU A 64 -8.52 -0.66 -13.07
CA LEU A 64 -8.31 -0.02 -14.37
C LEU A 64 -8.69 1.47 -14.33
N ASP A 65 -9.80 1.82 -13.70
CA ASP A 65 -10.19 3.21 -13.45
C ASP A 65 -9.16 3.96 -12.61
N GLY A 66 -8.64 3.30 -11.56
CA GLY A 66 -7.57 3.86 -10.73
C GLY A 66 -6.30 4.14 -11.53
N ILE A 67 -5.89 3.21 -12.39
CA ILE A 67 -4.75 3.37 -13.29
C ILE A 67 -4.98 4.56 -14.24
N ASN A 68 -6.17 4.66 -14.84
CA ASN A 68 -6.50 5.75 -15.77
C ASN A 68 -6.45 7.11 -15.08
N ARG A 69 -7.09 7.25 -13.92
CA ARG A 69 -7.04 8.49 -13.13
C ARG A 69 -5.62 8.88 -12.73
N TRP A 70 -4.79 7.91 -12.36
CA TRP A 70 -3.40 8.18 -12.02
C TRP A 70 -2.63 8.71 -13.23
N LYS A 71 -2.83 8.12 -14.42
CA LYS A 71 -2.18 8.56 -15.67
C LYS A 71 -2.63 9.94 -16.09
N GLU A 72 -3.92 10.26 -15.96
CA GLU A 72 -4.45 11.60 -16.20
C GLU A 72 -3.81 12.65 -15.29
N ALA A 73 -3.63 12.32 -14.00
CA ALA A 73 -2.96 13.19 -13.04
C ALA A 73 -1.43 13.27 -13.21
N ASN A 74 -0.82 12.28 -13.87
CA ASN A 74 0.63 12.14 -14.02
C ASN A 74 1.01 11.83 -15.48
N PRO A 75 0.75 12.75 -16.43
CA PRO A 75 1.07 12.52 -17.83
C PRO A 75 2.57 12.31 -18.02
N GLY A 76 2.94 11.27 -18.76
CA GLY A 76 4.33 10.94 -19.07
C GLY A 76 5.12 10.23 -17.97
N LYS A 77 4.51 9.93 -16.81
CA LYS A 77 5.13 9.10 -15.77
C LYS A 77 4.73 7.63 -15.93
N GLU A 78 5.68 6.72 -15.69
CA GLU A 78 5.38 5.29 -15.67
C GLU A 78 4.78 4.90 -14.32
N LEU A 79 3.62 4.24 -14.35
CA LEU A 79 2.93 3.80 -13.12
C LEU A 79 3.73 2.69 -12.39
N PHE A 80 4.39 1.83 -13.16
CA PHE A 80 5.28 0.79 -12.67
C PHE A 80 6.59 0.90 -13.44
N GLY A 81 7.61 1.48 -12.81
CA GLY A 81 8.91 1.70 -13.45
C GLY A 81 9.97 2.18 -12.47
N ASP A 82 9.64 3.15 -11.62
CA ASP A 82 10.57 3.69 -10.62
C ASP A 82 10.76 2.80 -9.38
N CYS A 83 9.93 1.77 -9.20
CA CYS A 83 9.99 0.86 -8.05
C CYS A 83 11.02 -0.27 -8.19
N ILE A 84 11.71 -0.38 -9.32
CA ILE A 84 12.86 -1.29 -9.50
C ILE A 84 14.07 -0.42 -9.81
N LYS A 85 14.72 0.10 -8.77
CA LYS A 85 16.12 0.51 -8.92
C LYS A 85 16.93 -0.78 -9.17
N LYS A 86 17.58 -0.83 -10.34
CA LYS A 86 18.63 -1.81 -10.67
C LYS A 86 19.72 -1.84 -9.61
#